data_AF-A0A5C3FHH8-F1
#
_entry.id   AF-A0A5C3FHH8-F1
#
_cell.length_a   1.000
_cell.length_b   1.000
_cell.length_c   1.000
_cell.angle_alpha   90.00
_cell.angle_beta   90.00
_cell.angle_gamma   90.00
#
_symmetry.space_group_name_H-M   'P 1'
#
loop_
_entity.id
_entity.type
_entity.pdbx_description
1 polymer ?
#
loop_
_entity_poly.entity_id
_entity_poly.type
_entity_poly.pdbx_seq_one_letter_code
_entity_poly.pdbx_strand_id
1 'polypeptide(L)'
;MKPSTLLAFASVAGVAVSSPIVPALEANKDAGSLVKRQSINYVQNYNGNLANFQYNQGTGTYSGSWNNPGDFVIGLGWSQGTSSRTINFGGSYQSNQGSYYAVYGWLNNPLTEYYVVENYSYDPCTASNTQQVGTVTSDGSSYKICKHTQVNQPSIQGTKTFGQYFSVRQSKRSSGSVTLANHFNAWKKYGFANGATNPDFNYQVFATEAFAGQGSVSVQVSG
;
A
#
# COMPACT_ATOMS: atom_id res chain seq x y z
N MET A 1 -25.56 -68.08 59.05
CA MET A 1 -26.93 -68.33 58.54
C MET A 1 -26.93 -68.30 57.00
N LYS A 2 -27.97 -68.84 56.36
CA LYS A 2 -28.33 -68.79 54.91
C LYS A 2 -29.66 -68.01 54.76
N PRO A 3 -30.22 -67.73 53.55
CA PRO A 3 -29.74 -67.87 52.16
C PRO A 3 -29.34 -66.48 51.58
N SER A 4 -29.32 -66.09 50.30
CA SER A 4 -29.58 -66.65 48.94
C SER A 4 -28.48 -66.11 47.97
N THR A 5 -28.18 -66.59 46.75
CA THR A 5 -28.80 -67.50 45.75
C THR A 5 -29.64 -66.85 44.63
N LEU A 6 -28.99 -66.59 43.48
CA LEU A 6 -29.34 -66.91 42.07
C LEU A 6 -28.05 -66.66 41.24
N LEU A 7 -27.48 -67.59 40.45
CA LEU A 7 -27.80 -68.01 39.06
C LEU A 7 -27.88 -66.84 38.04
N ALA A 8 -27.36 -66.93 36.80
CA ALA A 8 -27.12 -68.12 35.98
C ALA A 8 -25.93 -68.04 34.94
N PHE A 9 -25.39 -69.22 34.60
CA PHE A 9 -24.74 -69.73 33.38
C PHE A 9 -23.98 -68.87 32.33
N ALA A 10 -22.75 -69.35 32.02
CA ALA A 10 -22.12 -69.59 30.69
C ALA A 10 -22.02 -68.44 29.65
N SER A 11 -20.88 -68.22 28.99
CA SER A 11 -20.18 -69.21 28.15
C SER A 11 -18.77 -68.74 27.74
N VAL A 12 -17.99 -69.59 27.05
CA VAL A 12 -16.61 -69.29 26.59
C VAL A 12 -16.60 -69.05 25.08
N ALA A 13 -16.04 -67.92 24.65
CA ALA A 13 -15.59 -67.69 23.28
C ALA A 13 -14.38 -66.73 23.29
N GLY A 14 -13.29 -67.11 22.62
CA GLY A 14 -12.15 -66.22 22.40
C GLY A 14 -12.35 -65.36 21.15
N VAL A 15 -11.84 -64.13 21.16
CA VAL A 15 -11.81 -63.24 19.99
C VAL A 15 -10.40 -62.69 19.83
N ALA A 16 -9.95 -62.55 18.59
CA ALA A 16 -8.60 -62.14 18.25
C ALA A 16 -8.37 -60.61 18.35
N VAL A 17 -7.08 -60.24 18.31
CA VAL A 17 -6.51 -58.89 18.29
C VAL A 17 -7.33 -57.78 17.62
N SER A 18 -7.35 -56.63 18.29
CA SER A 18 -7.28 -55.32 17.63
C SER A 18 -6.29 -54.42 18.37
N SER A 19 -5.41 -53.75 17.63
CA SER A 19 -4.54 -52.70 18.19
C SER A 19 -5.36 -51.44 18.44
N PRO A 20 -5.03 -50.60 19.44
CA PRO A 20 -5.74 -49.35 19.67
C PRO A 20 -5.58 -48.43 18.46
N ILE A 21 -6.72 -48.05 17.86
CA ILE A 21 -6.76 -47.00 16.84
C ILE A 21 -6.47 -45.67 17.54
N VAL A 22 -5.27 -45.13 17.34
CA VAL A 22 -4.99 -43.74 17.67
C VAL A 22 -5.90 -42.84 16.84
N PRO A 23 -6.63 -41.88 17.45
CA PRO A 23 -7.34 -40.87 16.69
C PRO A 23 -6.35 -40.13 15.80
N ALA A 24 -6.67 -39.98 14.51
CA ALA A 24 -5.87 -39.14 13.63
C ALA A 24 -5.92 -37.71 14.16
N LEU A 25 -4.74 -37.07 14.32
CA LEU A 25 -4.68 -35.64 14.59
C LEU A 25 -5.37 -34.93 13.41
N GLU A 26 -6.45 -34.21 13.68
CA GLU A 26 -7.07 -33.35 12.68
C GLU A 26 -6.06 -32.27 12.31
N ALA A 27 -5.53 -32.35 11.09
CA ALA A 27 -4.57 -31.38 10.59
C ALA A 27 -5.25 -30.01 10.52
N ASN A 28 -4.85 -29.09 11.42
CA ASN A 28 -5.32 -27.71 11.44
C ASN A 28 -5.16 -27.09 10.06
N LYS A 29 -6.26 -26.98 9.31
CA LYS A 29 -6.33 -26.26 8.04
C LYS A 29 -6.41 -24.76 8.30
N ASP A 30 -5.40 -24.22 8.97
CA ASP A 30 -5.08 -22.79 8.89
C ASP A 30 -4.46 -22.52 7.52
N ALA A 31 -5.31 -22.67 6.50
CA ALA A 31 -4.99 -22.46 5.10
C ALA A 31 -4.88 -20.94 4.90
N GLY A 32 -3.69 -20.42 5.24
CA GLY A 32 -3.38 -18.99 5.30
C GLY A 32 -4.05 -18.22 4.17
N SER A 33 -4.98 -17.34 4.56
CA SER A 33 -5.97 -16.74 3.66
C SER A 33 -5.31 -16.25 2.37
N LEU A 34 -5.68 -16.88 1.25
CA LEU A 34 -5.18 -16.51 -0.08
C LEU A 34 -5.79 -15.17 -0.47
N VAL A 35 -5.18 -14.08 0.01
CA VAL A 35 -5.49 -12.71 -0.39
C VAL A 35 -5.33 -12.66 -1.90
N LYS A 36 -6.46 -12.61 -2.60
CA LYS A 36 -6.52 -12.52 -4.05
C LYS A 36 -5.75 -11.27 -4.47
N ARG A 37 -4.56 -11.45 -5.05
CA ARG A 37 -3.73 -10.37 -5.63
C ARG A 37 -4.65 -9.44 -6.39
N GLN A 38 -4.67 -8.17 -6.00
CA GLN A 38 -5.52 -7.23 -6.70
C GLN A 38 -4.78 -6.83 -7.97
N SER A 39 -5.15 -7.45 -9.10
CA SER A 39 -4.58 -7.12 -10.40
C SER A 39 -4.63 -5.61 -10.63
N ILE A 40 -3.50 -5.04 -11.04
CA ILE A 40 -3.37 -3.62 -11.38
C ILE A 40 -4.41 -3.30 -12.46
N ASN A 41 -5.34 -2.41 -12.12
CA ASN A 41 -6.51 -2.07 -12.95
C ASN A 41 -6.58 -0.58 -13.33
N TYR A 42 -5.53 0.19 -13.02
CA TYR A 42 -5.47 1.63 -13.30
C TYR A 42 -4.07 2.07 -13.73
N VAL A 43 -4.05 3.02 -14.67
CA VAL A 43 -2.85 3.66 -15.21
C VAL A 43 -2.95 5.15 -14.89
N GLN A 44 -2.00 5.64 -14.09
CA GLN A 44 -1.85 7.07 -13.82
C GLN A 44 -1.04 7.70 -14.97
N ASN A 45 -1.62 8.70 -15.63
CA ASN A 45 -1.00 9.40 -16.76
C ASN A 45 -1.44 10.88 -16.80
N TYR A 46 -0.84 11.68 -15.92
CA TYR A 46 -0.88 13.14 -16.03
C TYR A 46 0.38 13.59 -16.78
N ASN A 47 0.21 14.20 -17.96
CA ASN A 47 1.27 14.72 -18.83
C ASN A 47 2.41 13.72 -19.15
N GLY A 48 2.16 12.40 -19.20
CA GLY A 48 3.21 11.39 -19.39
C GLY A 48 3.96 11.45 -20.72
N ASN A 49 3.47 12.24 -21.68
CA ASN A 49 4.22 12.62 -22.88
C ASN A 49 5.49 13.44 -22.58
N LEU A 50 5.55 14.14 -21.45
CA LEU A 50 6.76 14.85 -20.95
C LEU A 50 7.82 13.88 -20.39
N ALA A 51 7.42 12.62 -20.15
CA ALA A 51 8.24 11.57 -19.53
C ALA A 51 8.50 10.37 -20.45
N ASN A 52 8.18 10.47 -21.75
CA ASN A 52 8.21 9.34 -22.71
C ASN A 52 7.50 8.06 -22.20
N PHE A 53 6.44 8.23 -21.40
CA PHE A 53 5.84 7.17 -20.56
C PHE A 53 5.49 5.89 -21.33
N GLN A 54 6.04 4.76 -20.87
CA GLN A 54 5.70 3.42 -21.35
C GLN A 54 5.22 2.56 -20.17
N TYR A 55 4.23 1.70 -20.41
CA TYR A 55 3.72 0.78 -19.38
C TYR A 55 3.21 -0.53 -19.96
N ASN A 56 3.23 -1.57 -19.13
CA ASN A 56 2.51 -2.81 -19.33
C ASN A 56 1.75 -3.12 -18.03
N GLN A 57 0.44 -2.90 -18.07
CA GLN A 57 -0.44 -3.05 -16.92
C GLN A 57 -0.56 -4.51 -16.46
N GLY A 58 -0.46 -5.47 -17.39
CA GLY A 58 -0.59 -6.90 -17.10
C GLY A 58 0.61 -7.50 -16.38
N THR A 59 1.82 -7.00 -16.66
CA THR A 59 3.03 -7.29 -15.85
C THR A 59 3.15 -6.39 -14.63
N GLY A 60 2.48 -5.24 -14.61
CA GLY A 60 2.62 -4.23 -13.55
C GLY A 60 3.86 -3.36 -13.67
N THR A 61 4.45 -3.25 -14.86
CA THR A 61 5.70 -2.52 -15.11
C THR A 61 5.48 -1.19 -15.82
N TYR A 62 6.21 -0.14 -15.45
CA TYR A 62 6.26 1.11 -16.22
C TYR A 62 7.66 1.73 -16.26
N SER A 63 7.91 2.61 -17.22
CA SER A 63 9.16 3.36 -17.36
C SER A 63 8.94 4.76 -17.94
N GLY A 64 9.95 5.61 -17.79
CA GLY A 64 9.96 6.97 -18.31
C GLY A 64 11.34 7.62 -18.26
N SER A 65 11.50 8.71 -19.02
CA SER A 65 12.71 9.53 -19.10
C SER A 65 12.33 10.98 -19.39
N TRP A 66 12.97 11.92 -18.70
CA TRP A 66 12.63 13.35 -18.79
C TRP A 66 13.86 14.26 -18.81
N ASN A 67 13.69 15.43 -19.44
CA ASN A 67 14.70 16.48 -19.52
C ASN A 67 14.02 17.86 -19.50
N ASN A 68 14.14 18.56 -18.38
CA ASN A 68 13.48 19.82 -18.04
C ASN A 68 11.98 19.84 -18.43
N PRO A 69 11.18 18.87 -17.92
CA PRO A 69 9.76 18.80 -18.19
C PRO A 69 9.02 19.95 -17.47
N GLY A 70 7.77 20.19 -17.87
CA GLY A 70 6.77 20.71 -16.92
C GLY A 70 6.38 19.63 -15.90
N ASP A 71 5.31 19.83 -15.14
CA ASP A 71 4.83 18.80 -14.22
C ASP A 71 4.23 17.58 -14.94
N PHE A 72 4.57 16.38 -14.48
CA PHE A 72 3.92 15.12 -14.86
C PHE A 72 3.82 14.18 -13.66
N VAL A 73 2.77 13.34 -13.65
CA VAL A 73 2.63 12.22 -12.69
C VAL A 73 2.23 10.96 -13.44
N ILE A 74 3.13 9.97 -13.47
CA ILE A 74 2.94 8.70 -14.20
C ILE A 74 3.05 7.50 -13.25
N GLY A 75 2.28 6.43 -13.49
CA GLY A 75 2.36 5.24 -12.64
C GLY A 75 1.32 4.16 -12.88
N LEU A 76 1.32 3.16 -12.02
CA LEU A 76 0.40 2.01 -12.07
C LEU A 76 -0.16 1.67 -10.69
N GLY A 77 -1.38 1.16 -10.67
CA GLY A 77 -2.01 0.64 -9.45
C GLY A 77 -3.50 0.36 -9.64
N TRP A 78 -4.33 0.99 -8.79
CA TRP A 78 -5.72 0.62 -8.61
C TRP A 78 -6.66 1.82 -8.74
N SER A 79 -7.78 1.61 -9.43
CA SER A 79 -8.83 2.63 -9.61
C SER A 79 -9.57 2.92 -8.30
N GLN A 80 -9.49 2.00 -7.34
CA GLN A 80 -10.00 2.15 -5.99
C GLN A 80 -8.86 1.97 -4.97
N GLY A 81 -8.55 3.04 -4.24
CA GLY A 81 -7.71 3.02 -3.05
C GLY A 81 -8.40 2.36 -1.87
N THR A 82 -7.61 1.83 -0.94
CA THR A 82 -8.08 1.35 0.37
C THR A 82 -7.18 1.87 1.48
N SER A 83 -7.68 1.82 2.73
CA SER A 83 -6.94 2.20 3.93
C SER A 83 -5.90 1.16 4.39
N SER A 84 -5.85 -0.01 3.75
CA SER A 84 -5.12 -1.19 4.24
C SER A 84 -4.18 -1.85 3.22
N ARG A 85 -4.15 -1.40 1.96
CA ARG A 85 -3.29 -2.00 0.93
C ARG A 85 -1.80 -1.81 1.28
N THR A 86 -1.02 -2.88 1.14
CA THR A 86 0.44 -2.80 1.09
C THR A 86 0.87 -2.83 -0.37
N ILE A 87 1.59 -1.80 -0.81
CA ILE A 87 2.06 -1.68 -2.20
C ILE A 87 3.53 -2.10 -2.26
N ASN A 88 3.84 -3.07 -3.11
CA ASN A 88 5.19 -3.54 -3.37
C ASN A 88 5.71 -2.90 -4.66
N PHE A 89 6.94 -2.37 -4.61
CA PHE A 89 7.57 -1.66 -5.72
C PHE A 89 9.06 -2.03 -5.83
N GLY A 90 9.63 -1.88 -7.02
CA GLY A 90 11.08 -2.00 -7.19
C GLY A 90 11.56 -1.71 -8.60
N GLY A 91 12.80 -1.21 -8.70
CA GLY A 91 13.45 -0.97 -9.98
C GLY A 91 14.50 0.15 -9.89
N SER A 92 14.69 0.88 -10.98
CA SER A 92 15.59 2.03 -11.06
C SER A 92 14.82 3.35 -10.96
N TYR A 93 15.38 4.28 -10.21
CA TYR A 93 14.96 5.68 -10.15
C TYR A 93 16.21 6.55 -10.11
N GLN A 94 16.31 7.50 -11.03
CA GLN A 94 17.37 8.49 -11.12
C GLN A 94 16.75 9.86 -11.39
N SER A 95 17.08 10.86 -10.58
CA SER A 95 16.70 12.26 -10.78
C SER A 95 17.74 13.17 -10.15
N ASN A 96 18.06 14.28 -10.81
CA ASN A 96 18.96 15.30 -10.25
C ASN A 96 18.23 16.46 -9.55
N GLN A 97 16.97 16.77 -9.93
CA GLN A 97 16.16 17.86 -9.36
C GLN A 97 14.65 17.55 -9.48
N GLY A 98 13.84 18.17 -8.63
CA GLY A 98 12.37 18.31 -8.78
C GLY A 98 11.59 17.04 -9.16
N SER A 99 11.71 15.97 -8.36
CA SER A 99 11.00 14.71 -8.59
C SER A 99 10.76 13.91 -7.31
N TYR A 100 9.69 13.12 -7.31
CA TYR A 100 9.33 12.14 -6.27
C TYR A 100 9.17 10.73 -6.87
N TYR A 101 9.43 9.73 -6.04
CA TYR A 101 9.20 8.31 -6.30
C TYR A 101 8.39 7.75 -5.12
N ALA A 102 7.10 7.51 -5.33
CA ALA A 102 6.13 7.49 -4.22
C ALA A 102 4.92 6.58 -4.46
N VAL A 103 4.25 6.16 -3.39
CA VAL A 103 2.81 5.89 -3.47
C VAL A 103 2.08 7.22 -3.57
N TYR A 104 1.11 7.31 -4.49
CA TYR A 104 0.33 8.51 -4.79
C TYR A 104 -1.17 8.15 -4.88
N GLY A 105 -2.05 9.09 -4.54
CA GLY A 105 -3.48 8.93 -4.72
C GLY A 105 -4.31 10.05 -4.09
N TRP A 106 -5.63 9.89 -4.16
CA TRP A 106 -6.58 10.93 -3.72
C TRP A 106 -7.70 10.39 -2.83
N LEU A 107 -8.32 11.30 -2.08
CA LEU A 107 -9.65 11.17 -1.48
C LEU A 107 -10.63 12.07 -2.23
N ASN A 108 -11.87 11.62 -2.42
CA ASN A 108 -12.94 12.43 -3.01
C ASN A 108 -13.49 13.45 -2.00
N ASN A 109 -13.60 13.08 -0.73
CA ASN A 109 -14.19 13.91 0.33
C ASN A 109 -13.58 13.63 1.72
N PRO A 110 -13.06 14.64 2.45
CA PRO A 110 -12.67 15.95 1.92
C PRO A 110 -11.63 15.77 0.81
N LEU A 111 -11.71 16.58 -0.25
CA LEU A 111 -10.76 16.49 -1.38
C LEU A 111 -9.33 16.63 -0.85
N THR A 112 -8.55 15.55 -0.97
CA THR A 112 -7.24 15.41 -0.36
C THR A 112 -6.34 14.61 -1.30
N GLU A 113 -5.16 15.15 -1.59
CA GLU A 113 -4.09 14.45 -2.30
C GLU A 113 -3.09 13.88 -1.29
N TYR A 114 -2.48 12.73 -1.58
CA TYR A 114 -1.53 12.13 -0.65
C TYR A 114 -0.35 11.40 -1.30
N TYR A 115 0.77 11.41 -0.57
CA TYR A 115 2.06 10.86 -0.98
C TYR A 115 2.73 10.07 0.15
N VAL A 116 3.26 8.88 -0.16
CA VAL A 116 4.28 8.22 0.65
C VAL A 116 5.55 8.13 -0.21
N VAL A 117 6.47 9.06 0.03
CA VAL A 117 7.65 9.33 -0.79
C VAL A 117 8.82 8.46 -0.31
N GLU A 118 9.25 7.54 -1.18
CA GLU A 118 10.26 6.51 -0.91
C GLU A 118 11.65 6.93 -1.37
N ASN A 119 11.72 7.67 -2.48
CA ASN A 119 12.91 8.33 -2.99
C ASN A 119 12.52 9.69 -3.61
N TYR A 120 13.46 10.63 -3.70
CA TYR A 120 13.21 11.98 -4.19
C TYR A 120 14.49 12.75 -4.50
N SER A 121 14.41 13.71 -5.43
CA SER A 121 15.43 14.73 -5.67
C SER A 121 15.05 16.11 -5.09
N TYR A 122 13.79 16.31 -4.70
CA TYR A 122 13.31 17.48 -3.94
C TYR A 122 12.51 17.02 -2.71
N ASP A 123 12.66 17.69 -1.56
CA ASP A 123 11.99 17.29 -0.31
C ASP A 123 10.69 18.09 -0.12
N PRO A 124 9.49 17.50 -0.25
CA PRO A 124 8.26 18.28 -0.19
C PRO A 124 8.00 18.86 1.20
N CYS A 125 8.60 18.31 2.27
CA CYS A 125 8.57 18.94 3.60
C CYS A 125 9.49 20.17 3.74
N THR A 126 10.17 20.59 2.67
CA THR A 126 10.91 21.86 2.58
C THR A 126 10.23 22.90 1.66
N ALA A 127 9.09 22.55 1.06
CA ALA A 127 8.34 23.47 0.21
C ALA A 127 7.69 24.61 0.99
N SER A 128 7.60 25.79 0.35
CA SER A 128 6.96 26.97 0.91
C SER A 128 5.52 26.67 1.34
N ASN A 129 5.14 27.11 2.55
CA ASN A 129 3.83 26.86 3.16
C ASN A 129 3.50 25.37 3.44
N THR A 130 4.49 24.46 3.41
CA THR A 130 4.34 23.10 3.94
C THR A 130 4.70 23.06 5.42
N GLN A 131 3.84 22.49 6.25
CA GLN A 131 4.05 22.32 7.69
C GLN A 131 4.46 20.88 7.99
N GLN A 132 5.65 20.66 8.58
CA GLN A 132 5.95 19.39 9.25
C GLN A 132 5.17 19.30 10.56
N VAL A 133 4.42 18.21 10.74
CA VAL A 133 3.49 18.01 11.88
C VAL A 133 3.85 16.83 12.77
N GLY A 134 4.75 15.95 12.34
CA GLY A 134 5.20 14.81 13.14
C GLY A 134 6.08 13.83 12.35
N THR A 135 6.12 12.58 12.83
CA THR A 135 6.81 11.46 12.17
C THR A 135 6.00 10.17 12.29
N VAL A 136 6.29 9.19 11.43
CA VAL A 136 5.83 7.79 11.55
C VAL A 136 6.97 6.85 11.19
N THR A 137 7.11 5.74 11.90
CA THR A 137 7.99 4.64 11.51
C THR A 137 7.17 3.59 10.77
N SER A 138 7.58 3.24 9.55
CA SER A 138 7.02 2.13 8.78
C SER A 138 8.11 1.47 7.94
N ASP A 139 7.95 0.19 7.61
CA ASP A 139 8.74 -0.50 6.58
C ASP A 139 10.27 -0.27 6.67
N GLY A 140 10.81 -0.30 7.90
CA GLY A 140 12.23 -0.14 8.19
C GLY A 140 12.80 1.30 8.18
N SER A 141 11.97 2.35 8.18
CA SER A 141 12.47 3.74 8.33
C SER A 141 11.49 4.67 9.03
N SER A 142 12.03 5.78 9.54
CA SER A 142 11.25 6.95 9.94
C SER A 142 10.89 7.78 8.70
N TYR A 143 9.69 8.37 8.73
CA TYR A 143 9.19 9.30 7.74
C TYR A 143 8.84 10.61 8.44
N LYS A 144 9.23 11.76 7.86
CA LYS A 144 8.63 13.05 8.23
C LYS A 144 7.18 13.05 7.77
N ILE A 145 6.25 13.46 8.62
CA ILE A 145 4.87 13.77 8.22
C ILE A 145 4.80 15.28 8.03
N CYS A 146 4.40 15.71 6.83
CA CYS A 146 4.10 17.10 6.56
C CYS A 146 2.81 17.26 5.74
N LYS A 147 2.19 18.43 5.83
CA LYS A 147 0.96 18.76 5.12
C LYS A 147 0.99 20.18 4.55
N HIS A 148 0.22 20.39 3.50
CA HIS A 148 0.06 21.66 2.81
C HIS A 148 -1.41 21.84 2.39
N THR A 149 -1.81 23.07 2.03
CA THR A 149 -3.13 23.36 1.46
C THR A 149 -2.92 24.03 0.11
N GLN A 150 -3.17 23.28 -0.95
CA GLN A 150 -3.18 23.81 -2.31
C GLN A 150 -4.41 24.70 -2.49
N VAL A 151 -4.22 25.91 -3.02
CA VAL A 151 -5.28 26.90 -3.21
C VAL A 151 -5.52 27.11 -4.70
N ASN A 152 -6.75 26.84 -5.16
CA ASN A 152 -7.19 26.96 -6.55
C ASN A 152 -6.24 26.29 -7.57
N GLN A 153 -5.80 25.06 -7.27
CA GLN A 153 -4.92 24.26 -8.13
C GLN A 153 -5.69 23.17 -8.90
N PRO A 154 -5.10 22.59 -9.97
CA PRO A 154 -5.64 21.39 -10.62
C PRO A 154 -5.84 20.23 -9.63
N SER A 155 -6.88 19.43 -9.84
CA SER A 155 -7.20 18.25 -9.04
C SER A 155 -8.06 17.26 -9.83
N ILE A 156 -8.32 16.08 -9.26
CA ILE A 156 -9.29 15.11 -9.80
C ILE A 156 -10.74 15.63 -9.89
N GLN A 157 -11.04 16.81 -9.33
CA GLN A 157 -12.34 17.50 -9.41
C GLN A 157 -12.25 18.85 -10.13
N GLY A 158 -11.27 19.01 -11.03
CA GLY A 158 -10.97 20.28 -11.71
C GLY A 158 -10.20 21.25 -10.81
N THR A 159 -10.29 22.56 -11.05
CA THR A 159 -9.60 23.56 -10.22
C THR A 159 -10.28 23.70 -8.85
N LYS A 160 -9.55 23.40 -7.77
CA LYS A 160 -10.07 23.34 -6.38
C LYS A 160 -9.02 23.79 -5.36
N THR A 161 -9.48 24.01 -4.13
CA THR A 161 -8.64 24.12 -2.94
C THR A 161 -8.72 22.81 -2.17
N PHE A 162 -7.58 22.21 -1.82
CA PHE A 162 -7.50 20.86 -1.24
C PHE A 162 -6.29 20.68 -0.32
N GLY A 163 -6.34 19.68 0.56
CA GLY A 163 -5.21 19.32 1.42
C GLY A 163 -4.24 18.37 0.73
N GLN A 164 -2.94 18.55 0.95
CA GLN A 164 -1.90 17.57 0.62
C GLN A 164 -1.33 16.97 1.91
N TYR A 165 -1.13 15.64 1.94
CA TYR A 165 -0.46 14.93 3.04
C TYR A 165 0.72 14.11 2.52
N PHE A 166 1.90 14.29 3.13
CA PHE A 166 3.13 13.60 2.77
C PHE A 166 3.66 12.78 3.94
N SER A 167 4.15 11.58 3.65
CA SER A 167 5.15 10.87 4.45
C SER A 167 6.45 10.83 3.65
N VAL A 168 7.53 11.46 4.12
CA VAL A 168 8.81 11.54 3.40
C VAL A 168 9.86 10.68 4.08
N ARG A 169 10.25 9.56 3.44
CA ARG A 169 11.16 8.56 3.99
C ARG A 169 12.55 9.15 4.24
N GLN A 170 13.12 8.94 5.43
CA GLN A 170 14.43 9.48 5.77
C GLN A 170 15.59 8.62 5.24
N SER A 171 15.44 7.28 5.26
CA SER A 171 16.37 6.39 4.54
C SER A 171 15.79 6.02 3.17
N LYS A 172 16.14 6.83 2.16
CA LYS A 172 15.64 6.71 0.76
C LYS A 172 15.88 5.31 0.18
N ARG A 173 14.92 4.78 -0.59
CA ARG A 173 15.04 3.48 -1.27
C ARG A 173 14.26 3.44 -2.59
N SER A 174 14.72 2.63 -3.54
CA SER A 174 14.07 2.45 -4.86
C SER A 174 13.31 1.12 -4.99
N SER A 175 13.21 0.32 -3.91
CA SER A 175 12.43 -0.91 -3.83
C SER A 175 11.95 -1.22 -2.41
N GLY A 176 10.88 -2.00 -2.28
CA GLY A 176 10.36 -2.50 -1.01
C GLY A 176 8.83 -2.59 -0.97
N SER A 177 8.28 -2.63 0.24
CA SER A 177 6.85 -2.63 0.54
C SER A 177 6.48 -1.36 1.29
N VAL A 178 5.33 -0.74 0.97
CA VAL A 178 4.76 0.42 1.69
C VAL A 178 3.46 -0.01 2.34
N THR A 179 3.44 -0.07 3.68
CA THR A 179 2.27 -0.50 4.46
C THR A 179 1.37 0.69 4.77
N LEU A 180 0.46 1.03 3.84
CA LEU A 180 -0.27 2.31 3.87
C LEU A 180 -1.15 2.52 5.11
N ALA A 181 -1.61 1.44 5.75
CA ALA A 181 -2.32 1.52 7.03
C ALA A 181 -1.55 2.32 8.09
N ASN A 182 -0.22 2.20 8.14
CA ASN A 182 0.63 2.92 9.10
C ASN A 182 0.62 4.43 8.81
N HIS A 183 0.73 4.80 7.54
CA HIS A 183 0.75 6.20 7.09
C HIS A 183 -0.62 6.87 7.29
N PHE A 184 -1.71 6.26 6.80
CA PHE A 184 -3.05 6.82 6.96
C PHE A 184 -3.45 6.94 8.44
N ASN A 185 -3.16 5.94 9.28
CA ASN A 185 -3.49 6.02 10.71
C ASN A 185 -2.61 7.03 11.48
N ALA A 186 -1.39 7.31 11.01
CA ALA A 186 -0.60 8.42 11.53
C ALA A 186 -1.17 9.78 11.10
N TRP A 187 -1.54 9.95 9.82
CA TRP A 187 -2.07 11.21 9.29
C TRP A 187 -3.43 11.62 9.85
N LYS A 188 -4.28 10.66 10.26
CA LYS A 188 -5.57 10.94 10.93
C LYS A 188 -5.40 11.85 12.16
N LYS A 189 -4.28 11.71 12.89
CA LYS A 189 -3.93 12.57 14.05
C LYS A 189 -3.72 14.05 13.70
N TYR A 190 -3.55 14.36 12.41
CA TYR A 190 -3.22 15.70 11.90
C TYR A 190 -4.30 16.28 10.95
N GLY A 191 -5.43 15.59 10.81
CA GLY A 191 -6.61 16.03 10.06
C GLY A 191 -6.96 15.22 8.81
N PHE A 192 -6.17 14.21 8.43
CA PHE A 192 -6.43 13.43 7.21
C PHE A 192 -7.79 12.72 7.26
N ALA A 193 -8.57 12.87 6.18
CA ALA A 193 -9.94 12.35 6.06
C ALA A 193 -10.90 12.72 7.21
N ASN A 194 -10.65 13.84 7.92
CA ASN A 194 -11.35 14.21 9.16
C ASN A 194 -11.34 13.08 10.22
N GLY A 195 -10.31 12.23 10.22
CA GLY A 195 -10.17 11.08 11.13
C GLY A 195 -10.92 9.81 10.72
N ALA A 196 -11.64 9.79 9.59
CA ALA A 196 -12.52 8.69 9.19
C ALA A 196 -11.82 7.31 9.17
N THR A 197 -12.49 6.29 9.70
CA THR A 197 -11.97 4.91 9.74
C THR A 197 -11.72 4.36 8.33
N ASN A 198 -12.70 4.53 7.43
CA ASN A 198 -12.64 4.20 6.02
C ASN A 198 -12.90 5.46 5.16
N PRO A 199 -11.85 6.19 4.76
CA PRO A 199 -11.96 7.35 3.88
C PRO A 199 -12.56 7.03 2.50
N ASP A 200 -13.16 8.03 1.87
CA ASP A 200 -13.66 7.99 0.49
C ASP A 200 -12.48 8.15 -0.49
N PHE A 201 -11.77 7.04 -0.76
CA PHE A 201 -10.63 7.01 -1.68
C PHE A 201 -11.07 7.06 -3.15
N ASN A 202 -10.32 7.80 -3.96
CA ASN A 202 -10.29 7.65 -5.42
C ASN A 202 -9.20 6.62 -5.80
N TYR A 203 -8.49 6.81 -6.91
CA TYR A 203 -7.37 5.94 -7.29
C TYR A 203 -6.19 5.97 -6.29
N GLN A 204 -5.36 4.94 -6.37
CA GLN A 204 -4.16 4.74 -5.56
C GLN A 204 -3.12 3.97 -6.38
N VAL A 205 -1.93 4.53 -6.56
CA VAL A 205 -0.89 4.03 -7.47
C VAL A 205 0.49 4.09 -6.83
N PHE A 206 1.45 3.34 -7.39
CA PHE A 206 2.87 3.71 -7.25
C PHE A 206 3.27 4.53 -8.47
N ALA A 207 3.78 5.74 -8.23
CA ALA A 207 4.00 6.77 -9.24
C ALA A 207 5.39 7.39 -9.17
N THR A 208 5.78 7.99 -10.29
CA THR A 208 6.90 8.91 -10.42
C THR A 208 6.35 10.25 -10.88
N GLU A 209 6.73 11.28 -10.15
CA GLU A 209 6.42 12.67 -10.45
C GLU A 209 7.72 13.41 -10.78
N ALA A 210 7.72 14.29 -11.77
CA ALA A 210 8.78 15.29 -11.91
C ALA A 210 8.29 16.57 -12.58
N PHE A 211 8.85 17.69 -12.11
CA PHE A 211 8.52 19.07 -12.48
C PHE A 211 9.77 19.92 -12.74
N ALA A 212 10.97 19.32 -12.67
CA ALA A 212 12.23 19.96 -13.06
C ALA A 212 13.31 18.92 -13.44
N GLY A 213 14.43 19.41 -13.96
CA GLY A 213 15.68 18.65 -14.10
C GLY A 213 15.60 17.47 -15.06
N GLN A 214 16.51 16.51 -14.86
CA GLN A 214 16.67 15.33 -15.70
C GLN A 214 16.55 14.07 -14.86
N GLY A 215 16.03 13.01 -15.47
CA GLY A 215 15.89 11.72 -14.81
C GLY A 215 15.38 10.60 -15.69
N SER A 216 15.37 9.40 -15.12
CA SER A 216 14.79 8.20 -15.70
C SER A 216 14.28 7.26 -14.63
N VAL A 217 13.34 6.40 -15.02
CA VAL A 217 12.68 5.45 -14.13
C VAL A 217 12.32 4.16 -14.87
N SER A 218 12.44 3.03 -14.17
CA SER A 218 11.86 1.74 -14.55
C SER A 218 11.37 1.05 -13.29
N VAL A 219 10.08 0.69 -13.21
CA VAL A 219 9.41 0.20 -11.99
C VAL A 219 8.63 -1.07 -12.29
N GLN A 220 8.71 -2.04 -11.38
CA GLN A 220 7.76 -3.12 -11.18
C GLN A 220 6.88 -2.77 -9.96
N VAL A 221 5.55 -2.84 -10.12
CA VAL A 221 4.54 -2.60 -9.06
C VAL A 221 3.72 -3.88 -8.83
N SER A 222 3.29 -4.16 -7.60
CA SER A 222 2.33 -5.24 -7.27
C SER A 222 1.65 -5.07 -5.90
N GLY A 223 0.53 -5.78 -5.67
CA GLY A 223 -0.28 -5.80 -4.44
C GLY A 223 -1.50 -6.71 -4.56
#